data_AF-A0A1H2T3I7-F1
#
_entry.id   AF-A0A1H2T3I7-F1
#
_cell.length_a   1.000
_cell.length_b   1.000
_cell.length_c   1.000
_cell.angle_alpha   90.00
_cell.angle_beta   90.00
_cell.angle_gamma   90.00
#
_symmetry.space_group_name_H-M   'P 1'
#
loop_
_entity.id
_entity.type
_entity.pdbx_description
1 polymer ?
#
loop_
_entity_poly.entity_id
_entity_poly.type
_entity_poly.pdbx_seq_one_letter_code
_entity_poly.pdbx_strand_id
1 'polypeptide(L)'
;MSEKYLCASCGQLFPTGDAVDGFTQGYRKGFLCPFCHANLEEAGESDDIVHLRFGLAYMIALAVVVWLGQIDSFQLQIGKQGLINEILTVGVLAAVPTVPFLILNRKAVWGSRTVFTRNIPHP
;
A
#
# COMPACT_ATOMS: atom_id res chain seq x y z
N MET A 1 12.72 6.11 2.59
CA MET A 1 12.02 5.86 3.87
C MET A 1 12.66 4.65 4.51
N SER A 2 13.01 4.70 5.79
CA SER A 2 13.54 3.53 6.52
C SER A 2 12.35 2.67 6.96
N GLU A 3 12.19 1.49 6.36
CA GLU A 3 11.21 0.50 6.82
C GLU A 3 11.55 0.07 8.25
N LYS A 4 10.53 -0.22 9.08
CA LYS A 4 10.69 -0.60 10.48
C LYS A 4 9.85 -1.82 10.80
N TYR A 5 10.42 -2.76 11.53
CA TYR A 5 9.72 -3.89 12.12
C TYR A 5 9.26 -3.54 13.54
N LEU A 6 8.09 -4.05 13.94
CA LEU A 6 7.55 -3.92 15.29
C LEU A 6 7.41 -5.31 15.92
N CYS A 7 8.13 -5.53 17.01
CA CYS A 7 8.01 -6.77 17.76
C CYS A 7 6.68 -6.86 18.50
N ALA A 8 5.81 -7.84 18.21
CA ALA A 8 4.58 -8.07 18.98
C ALA A 8 4.82 -8.84 20.29
N SER A 9 6.04 -9.36 20.51
CA SER A 9 6.44 -9.98 21.79
C SER A 9 6.94 -8.93 22.78
N CYS A 10 7.92 -8.10 22.38
CA CYS A 10 8.53 -7.10 23.27
C CYS A 10 8.11 -5.65 22.99
N GLY A 11 7.25 -5.40 21.99
CA GLY A 11 6.76 -4.06 21.64
C GLY A 11 7.80 -3.13 21.00
N GLN A 12 9.02 -3.60 20.76
CA GLN A 12 10.12 -2.77 20.26
C GLN A 12 10.05 -2.57 18.76
N LEU A 13 10.28 -1.32 18.33
CA LEU A 13 10.46 -0.95 16.92
C LEU A 13 11.95 -0.99 16.58
N PHE A 14 12.30 -1.59 15.45
CA PHE A 14 13.68 -1.62 14.96
C PHE A 14 13.75 -1.55 13.42
N PRO A 15 14.87 -1.08 12.85
CA PRO A 15 15.11 -1.09 11.41
C PRO A 15 15.05 -2.51 10.83
N THR A 16 14.64 -2.64 9.58
CA THR A 16 14.63 -3.95 8.89
C THR A 16 16.00 -4.60 8.78
N GLY A 17 17.06 -3.80 8.59
CA GLY A 17 18.45 -4.26 8.54
C GLY A 17 18.99 -4.83 9.86
N ASP A 18 18.32 -4.56 10.98
CA ASP A 18 18.70 -5.08 12.30
C ASP A 18 17.99 -6.41 12.61
N ALA A 19 17.16 -6.93 11.70
CA ALA A 19 16.56 -8.24 11.83
C ALA A 19 17.62 -9.34 11.78
N VAL A 20 17.52 -10.28 12.72
CA VAL A 20 18.46 -11.40 12.82
C VAL A 20 17.98 -12.52 11.90
N ASP A 21 18.86 -13.06 11.05
CA ASP A 21 18.54 -14.25 10.25
C ASP A 21 18.51 -15.50 11.16
N GLY A 22 17.31 -16.04 11.38
CA GLY A 22 17.12 -17.20 12.24
C GLY A 22 17.74 -18.48 11.68
N PHE A 23 17.89 -18.61 10.36
CA PHE A 23 18.52 -19.80 9.76
C PHE A 23 20.01 -19.87 10.09
N THR A 24 20.69 -18.73 10.13
CA THR A 24 22.12 -18.67 10.53
C THR A 24 22.34 -19.12 11.97
N GLN A 25 21.31 -19.00 12.82
CA GLN A 25 21.35 -19.43 14.22
C GLN A 25 20.75 -20.84 14.43
N GLY A 26 20.40 -21.56 13.37
CA GLY A 26 19.84 -22.92 13.45
C GLY A 26 18.34 -22.99 13.74
N TYR A 27 17.62 -21.87 13.70
CA TYR A 27 16.17 -21.86 13.79
C TYR A 27 15.53 -22.22 12.44
N ARG A 28 14.32 -22.78 12.49
CA ARG A 28 13.56 -23.18 11.29
C ARG A 28 12.86 -22.01 10.56
N LYS A 29 13.14 -20.75 10.92
CA LYS A 29 12.43 -19.58 10.41
C LYS A 29 13.38 -18.46 10.00
N GLY A 30 12.92 -17.66 9.03
CA GLY A 30 13.71 -16.65 8.33
C GLY A 30 14.27 -15.55 9.20
N PHE A 31 13.43 -14.79 9.91
CA PHE A 31 13.90 -13.62 10.66
C PHE A 31 13.41 -13.61 12.10
N LEU A 32 14.25 -13.08 13.00
CA LEU A 32 14.03 -12.94 14.44
C LEU A 32 14.21 -11.48 14.88
N CYS A 33 13.54 -11.11 15.98
CA CYS A 33 13.70 -9.81 16.61
C CYS A 33 15.08 -9.73 17.31
N PRO A 34 15.87 -8.65 17.13
CA PRO A 34 17.19 -8.52 17.76
C PRO A 34 17.13 -8.42 19.29
N PHE A 35 16.01 -7.98 19.86
CA PHE A 35 15.88 -7.78 21.30
C PHE A 35 15.41 -9.04 22.04
N CYS A 36 14.38 -9.71 21.53
CA CYS A 36 13.75 -10.83 22.23
C CYS A 36 13.78 -12.15 21.45
N HIS A 37 14.42 -12.17 20.27
CA HIS A 37 14.58 -13.36 19.42
C HIS A 37 13.27 -14.05 19.03
N ALA A 38 12.13 -13.36 19.13
CA ALA A 38 10.85 -13.86 18.64
C ALA A 38 10.82 -13.81 17.11
N ASN A 39 10.14 -14.78 16.49
CA ASN A 39 10.01 -14.85 15.03
C ASN A 39 9.26 -13.65 14.46
N LEU A 40 9.77 -13.08 13.37
CA LEU A 40 9.07 -12.04 12.61
C LEU A 40 8.06 -12.70 11.67
N GLU A 41 6.84 -12.16 11.59
CA GLU A 41 5.86 -12.51 10.56
C GLU A 41 5.53 -11.25 9.76
N GLU A 42 5.63 -11.32 8.44
CA GLU A 42 5.23 -10.22 7.58
C GLU A 42 3.74 -9.92 7.75
N ALA A 43 3.43 -8.65 8.03
CA ALA A 43 2.05 -8.19 8.00
C ALA A 43 1.65 -8.07 6.53
N GLY A 44 1.08 -9.14 5.97
CA GLY A 44 0.28 -9.12 4.74
C GLY A 44 0.90 -8.39 3.54
N GLU A 45 1.64 -9.15 2.77
CA GLU A 45 2.03 -9.06 1.35
C GLU A 45 1.43 -7.94 0.45
N SER A 46 2.36 -7.34 -0.32
CA SER A 46 2.27 -6.49 -1.53
C SER A 46 1.25 -5.33 -1.58
N ASP A 47 1.78 -4.11 -1.69
CA ASP A 47 1.07 -2.86 -2.06
C ASP A 47 0.53 -2.87 -3.51
N ASP A 48 0.35 -4.02 -4.14
CA ASP A 48 -0.27 -4.05 -5.46
C ASP A 48 -1.70 -3.56 -5.35
N ILE A 49 -2.04 -2.58 -6.18
CA ILE A 49 -3.41 -2.06 -6.29
C ILE A 49 -4.41 -3.20 -6.49
N VAL A 50 -3.99 -4.30 -7.13
CA VAL A 50 -4.77 -5.51 -7.38
C VAL A 50 -5.20 -6.22 -6.08
N HIS A 51 -4.42 -6.14 -5.00
CA HIS A 51 -4.73 -6.73 -3.70
C HIS A 51 -5.62 -5.84 -2.82
N LEU A 52 -5.76 -4.55 -3.16
CA LEU A 52 -6.66 -3.64 -2.47
C LEU A 52 -8.12 -4.02 -2.76
N ARG A 53 -9.02 -3.72 -1.81
CA ARG A 53 -10.44 -3.99 -1.98
C ARG A 53 -10.97 -3.16 -3.15
N PHE A 54 -11.49 -3.83 -4.17
CA PHE A 54 -11.93 -3.26 -5.45
C PHE A 54 -10.79 -2.75 -6.35
N GLY A 55 -9.56 -3.20 -6.16
CA GLY A 55 -8.39 -2.81 -6.96
C GLY A 55 -8.58 -2.90 -8.47
N LEU A 56 -9.00 -4.09 -8.96
CA LEU A 56 -9.28 -4.32 -10.38
C LEU A 56 -10.41 -3.40 -10.90
N ALA A 57 -11.49 -3.27 -10.14
CA ALA A 57 -12.62 -2.42 -10.52
C ALA A 57 -12.21 -0.94 -10.59
N TYR A 58 -11.34 -0.48 -9.68
CA TYR A 58 -10.78 0.86 -9.69
C TYR A 58 -9.91 1.11 -10.94
N MET A 59 -9.06 0.15 -11.31
CA MET A 59 -8.24 0.23 -12.53
C MET A 59 -9.11 0.36 -13.79
N ILE A 60 -10.17 -0.45 -13.89
CA ILE A 60 -11.13 -0.37 -15.00
C ILE A 60 -11.84 1.00 -15.00
N ALA A 61 -12.28 1.48 -13.84
CA ALA A 61 -12.94 2.78 -13.73
C ALA A 61 -12.03 3.94 -14.16
N LEU A 62 -10.75 3.92 -13.79
CA LEU A 62 -9.78 4.92 -14.25
C LEU A 62 -9.57 4.87 -15.76
N ALA A 63 -9.46 3.67 -16.35
CA ALA A 63 -9.33 3.53 -17.80
C ALA A 63 -10.54 4.13 -18.54
N VAL A 64 -11.76 3.90 -18.03
CA VAL A 64 -12.99 4.50 -18.56
C VAL A 64 -12.96 6.02 -18.42
N VAL A 65 -12.52 6.55 -17.28
CA VAL A 65 -12.40 8.01 -17.07
C VAL A 65 -11.43 8.65 -18.07
N VAL A 66 -10.27 8.05 -18.30
CA VAL A 66 -9.29 8.57 -19.28
C VAL A 66 -9.90 8.55 -20.68
N TRP A 67 -10.60 7.48 -21.05
CA TRP A 67 -11.29 7.38 -22.33
C TRP A 67 -12.39 8.46 -22.48
N LEU A 68 -13.20 8.68 -21.44
CA LEU A 68 -14.24 9.72 -21.44
C LEU A 68 -13.66 11.14 -21.51
N GLY A 69 -12.50 11.39 -20.89
CA GLY A 69 -11.85 12.70 -20.91
C GLY A 69 -11.35 13.13 -22.29
N GLN A 70 -11.18 12.18 -23.22
CA GLN A 70 -10.84 12.46 -24.61
C GLN A 70 -12.05 12.86 -25.46
N ILE A 71 -13.27 12.71 -24.94
CA ILE A 71 -14.50 13.07 -25.64
C ILE A 71 -14.77 14.57 -25.42
N ASP A 72 -14.86 15.32 -26.53
CA ASP A 72 -15.06 16.78 -26.51
C ASP A 72 -16.29 17.24 -25.70
N SER A 73 -17.33 16.40 -25.58
CA SER A 73 -18.54 16.71 -24.82
C SER A 73 -18.33 16.79 -23.31
N PHE A 74 -17.28 16.16 -22.79
CA PHE A 74 -16.98 16.13 -21.36
C PHE A 74 -15.89 17.14 -20.96
N GLN A 75 -15.28 17.85 -21.92
CA GLN A 75 -14.22 18.80 -21.65
C GLN A 75 -14.73 20.03 -20.91
N LEU A 76 -14.14 20.30 -19.74
CA LEU A 76 -14.31 21.54 -19.00
C LEU A 76 -13.64 22.69 -19.76
N GLN A 77 -14.42 23.58 -20.37
CA GLN A 77 -13.90 24.75 -21.06
C GLN A 77 -13.54 25.88 -20.09
N ILE A 78 -12.38 25.76 -19.46
CA ILE A 78 -11.90 26.72 -18.46
C ILE A 78 -10.93 27.73 -19.09
N GLY A 79 -10.19 27.32 -20.12
CA GLY A 79 -9.24 28.19 -20.83
C GLY A 79 -9.24 28.00 -22.35
N LYS A 80 -8.48 28.85 -23.05
CA LYS A 80 -8.28 28.77 -24.51
C LYS A 80 -7.36 27.63 -24.94
N GLN A 81 -6.66 26.99 -24.00
CA GLN A 81 -5.73 25.90 -24.29
C GLN A 81 -6.44 24.55 -24.09
N GLY A 82 -6.64 23.82 -25.18
CA GLY A 82 -7.34 22.52 -25.17
C GLY A 82 -6.67 21.48 -24.27
N LEU A 83 -5.34 21.46 -24.24
CA LEU A 83 -4.56 20.50 -23.44
C LEU A 83 -4.77 20.70 -21.93
N ILE A 84 -4.88 21.96 -21.46
CA ILE A 84 -5.18 22.25 -20.05
C ILE A 84 -6.59 21.75 -19.71
N ASN A 85 -7.57 22.01 -20.59
CA ASN A 85 -8.95 21.58 -20.38
C ASN A 85 -9.05 20.05 -20.31
N GLU A 86 -8.30 19.32 -21.13
CA GLU A 86 -8.25 17.85 -21.12
C GLU A 86 -7.68 17.31 -19.81
N ILE A 87 -6.50 17.79 -19.39
CA ILE A 87 -5.85 17.36 -18.14
C ILE A 87 -6.76 17.64 -16.94
N LEU A 88 -7.38 18.82 -16.90
CA LEU A 88 -8.24 19.21 -15.78
C LEU A 88 -9.52 18.38 -15.75
N THR A 89 -10.09 18.07 -16.91
CA THR A 89 -11.26 17.21 -17.04
C THR A 89 -10.96 15.80 -16.53
N VAL A 90 -9.88 15.19 -17.02
CA VAL A 90 -9.46 13.85 -16.58
C VAL A 90 -9.17 13.85 -15.08
N GLY A 91 -8.46 14.85 -14.57
CA GLY A 91 -8.15 14.96 -13.13
C GLY A 91 -9.39 15.06 -12.25
N VAL A 92 -10.37 15.88 -12.64
CA VAL A 92 -11.64 16.03 -11.91
C VAL A 92 -12.47 14.76 -11.98
N LEU A 93 -12.60 14.15 -13.15
CA LEU A 93 -13.36 12.90 -13.31
C LEU A 93 -12.69 11.74 -12.56
N ALA A 94 -11.36 11.69 -12.52
CA ALA A 94 -10.61 10.65 -11.81
C ALA A 94 -10.79 10.74 -10.29
N ALA A 95 -11.12 11.91 -9.75
CA ALA A 95 -11.42 12.05 -8.32
C ALA A 95 -12.65 11.23 -7.91
N VAL A 96 -13.63 11.05 -8.81
CA VAL A 96 -14.90 10.33 -8.52
C VAL A 96 -14.66 8.87 -8.11
N PRO A 97 -13.89 8.04 -8.83
CA PRO A 97 -13.53 6.70 -8.37
C PRO A 97 -12.41 6.70 -7.32
N THR A 98 -11.50 7.68 -7.34
CA THR A 98 -10.29 7.68 -6.49
C THR A 98 -10.59 7.99 -5.03
N VAL A 99 -11.44 8.99 -4.75
CA VAL A 99 -11.80 9.36 -3.37
C VAL A 99 -12.44 8.21 -2.59
N PRO A 100 -13.52 7.55 -3.08
CA PRO A 100 -14.11 6.43 -2.36
C PRO A 100 -13.16 5.23 -2.25
N PHE A 101 -12.35 4.96 -3.28
CA PHE A 101 -11.34 3.90 -3.24
C PHE A 101 -10.30 4.14 -2.13
N LEU A 102 -9.80 5.36 -2.00
CA LEU A 102 -8.86 5.76 -0.95
C LEU A 102 -9.50 5.75 0.44
N ILE A 103 -10.78 6.12 0.57
CA ILE A 103 -11.50 6.05 1.86
C ILE A 103 -11.64 4.59 2.31
N LEU A 104 -12.05 3.70 1.40
CA LEU A 104 -12.23 2.28 1.70
C LEU A 104 -10.90 1.58 2.02
N ASN A 105 -9.82 1.97 1.35
CA ASN A 105 -8.50 1.39 1.52
C ASN A 105 -7.56 2.24 2.40
N ARG A 106 -8.09 3.21 3.15
CA ARG A 106 -7.28 4.20 3.88
C ARG A 106 -6.23 3.58 4.80
N LYS A 107 -6.60 2.47 5.47
CA LYS A 107 -5.71 1.75 6.39
C LYS A 107 -4.58 1.01 5.67
N ALA A 108 -4.82 0.54 4.44
CA ALA A 108 -3.79 -0.10 3.63
C ALA A 108 -2.87 0.93 2.97
N VAL A 109 -3.45 2.03 2.46
CA VAL A 109 -2.69 3.07 1.73
C VAL A 109 -1.88 3.99 2.66
N TRP A 110 -2.44 4.37 3.81
CA TRP A 110 -1.78 5.27 4.78
C TRP A 110 -1.39 4.57 6.09
N GLY A 111 -1.59 3.26 6.19
CA GLY A 111 -1.08 2.50 7.33
C GLY A 111 0.44 2.45 7.28
N SER A 112 1.09 2.78 8.38
CA SER A 112 2.50 2.43 8.55
C SER A 112 2.64 0.91 8.42
N ARG A 113 3.44 0.42 7.46
CA ARG A 113 3.81 -0.99 7.34
C ARG A 113 4.56 -1.43 8.60
N THR A 114 3.83 -1.86 9.62
CA THR A 114 4.40 -2.48 10.81
C THR A 114 4.28 -3.98 10.62
N VAL A 115 5.40 -4.61 10.27
CA VAL A 115 5.56 -6.07 10.35
C VAL A 115 5.51 -6.44 11.83
N PHE A 116 4.61 -7.35 12.20
CA PHE A 116 4.39 -7.75 13.60
C PHE A 116 5.06 -9.08 13.90
N THR A 117 5.69 -9.21 15.06
CA THR A 117 6.36 -10.47 15.44
C THR A 117 5.49 -11.30 16.37
N ARG A 118 4.94 -12.43 15.92
CA ARG A 118 4.15 -13.29 16.80
C ARG A 118 5.05 -14.21 17.64
N ASN A 119 4.73 -14.37 18.93
CA ASN A 119 5.33 -15.42 19.74
C ASN A 119 4.77 -16.78 19.29
N ILE A 120 5.65 -17.67 18.84
CA ILE A 120 5.27 -19.05 18.54
C ILE A 120 5.93 -19.91 19.60
N PRO A 121 5.13 -20.53 20.50
CA PRO A 121 5.70 -21.40 21.52
C PRO A 121 6.47 -22.53 20.82
N HIS A 122 7.73 -22.69 21.21
CA HIS A 122 8.54 -23.81 20.77
C HIS A 122 7.93 -25.12 21.33
N PRO A 123 7.88 -26.20 20.54
CA PRO A 123 7.59 -27.54 21.05
C PRO A 123 8.73 -28.07 21.91
#